data_AF-A0A1F5TSD6-F1
#
_entry.id   AF-A0A1F5TSD6-F1
#
_cell.length_a   1.000
_cell.length_b   1.000
_cell.length_c   1.000
_cell.angle_alpha   90.00
_cell.angle_beta   90.00
_cell.angle_gamma   90.00
#
_symmetry.space_group_name_H-M   'P 1'
#
loop_
_entity.id
_entity.type
_entity.pdbx_description
1 polymer ?
#
loop_
_entity_poly.entity_id
_entity_poly.type
_entity_poly.pdbx_seq_one_letter_code
_entity_poly.pdbx_strand_id
1 'polypeptide(L)'
;MKKNNLVVFIIIFFFGCSVHKQAIKIEPTESPKPTPGYFQALEQYAQAKSLLEPEYTLWDYQEGEDLEVQLFIINYIQKNDALMEKLKKNLRTEKVEIYFREVKTSYAYVPESRPEFKSAYSEYIGDINKFVLEKYKIKLPIDQIIYADSDYPAVKLKKNNTALIVNNLTKKFRVRCVFFSGDKKIPYWFAGSMGSNMLGSVTCQIYMNKDGKFIAERTPLSIWQTDTRNTYTLLSIPIEESLHYLIGEYTDKYIVNTLEKTSDSNPTDALRLMHVYFRVEEALVGGIVDLLLNEFFQKNNYSLPVEIRQADINHKNKYPQYKYRQKGIETVKRLGIQKSIAIYKDDPYNFVLEMQKIEE
;
A
#
# COMPACT_ATOMS: atom_id res chain seq x y z
N MET A 1 13.09 -24.49 -34.84
CA MET A 1 13.38 -23.69 -33.63
C MET A 1 12.06 -23.23 -33.02
N LYS A 2 11.63 -23.82 -31.89
CA LYS A 2 10.45 -23.34 -31.16
C LYS A 2 10.78 -21.96 -30.57
N LYS A 3 9.96 -20.96 -30.87
CA LYS A 3 10.02 -19.65 -30.20
C LYS A 3 9.72 -19.90 -28.73
N ASN A 4 10.73 -19.76 -27.86
CA ASN A 4 10.50 -19.68 -26.42
C ASN A 4 9.77 -18.37 -26.16
N ASN A 5 8.46 -18.45 -26.00
CA ASN A 5 7.64 -17.34 -25.54
C ASN A 5 8.08 -17.02 -24.11
N LEU A 6 8.80 -15.91 -23.94
CA LEU A 6 8.98 -15.29 -22.63
C LEU A 6 7.59 -14.85 -22.18
N VAL A 7 6.95 -15.60 -21.29
CA VAL A 7 5.68 -15.19 -20.71
C VAL A 7 5.99 -14.31 -19.50
N VAL A 8 6.12 -13.00 -19.76
CA VAL A 8 6.32 -12.01 -18.70
C VAL A 8 4.95 -11.73 -18.06
N PHE A 9 4.77 -12.18 -16.83
CA PHE A 9 3.66 -11.76 -15.99
C PHE A 9 4.16 -10.63 -15.10
N ILE A 10 3.88 -9.38 -15.48
CA ILE A 10 4.13 -8.24 -14.58
C ILE A 10 2.88 -8.08 -13.73
N ILE A 11 2.88 -8.71 -12.55
CA ILE A 11 1.81 -8.51 -11.56
C ILE A 11 2.37 -7.55 -10.51
N ILE A 12 1.92 -6.30 -10.55
CA ILE A 12 2.34 -5.24 -9.62
C ILE A 12 1.40 -5.29 -8.42
N PHE A 13 1.90 -5.78 -7.28
CA PHE A 13 1.21 -5.61 -6.01
C PHE A 13 1.72 -4.39 -5.30
N PHE A 14 0.80 -3.66 -4.68
CA PHE A 14 1.09 -2.54 -3.83
C PHE A 14 0.69 -2.89 -2.39
N PHE A 15 1.67 -2.95 -1.49
CA PHE A 15 1.45 -3.04 -0.03
C PHE A 15 1.22 -1.63 0.50
N GLY A 16 0.11 -1.30 1.16
CA GLY A 16 -0.10 0.10 1.53
C GLY A 16 -1.32 0.42 2.37
N CYS A 17 -1.07 1.19 3.44
CA CYS A 17 -2.07 1.87 4.27
C CYS A 17 -3.15 2.57 3.43
N SER A 18 -4.45 2.37 3.74
CA SER A 18 -5.54 3.05 3.03
C SER A 18 -6.01 4.36 3.68
N VAL A 19 -6.48 5.31 2.87
CA VAL A 19 -6.84 6.68 3.29
C VAL A 19 -8.20 6.73 4.00
N HIS A 20 -8.21 7.15 5.27
CA HIS A 20 -9.44 7.55 5.99
C HIS A 20 -9.52 9.08 6.12
N LYS A 21 -10.61 9.70 5.63
CA LYS A 21 -10.87 11.15 5.75
C LYS A 21 -11.96 11.42 6.79
N GLN A 22 -11.64 11.34 8.08
CA GLN A 22 -12.45 11.94 9.16
C GLN A 22 -11.56 12.79 10.05
N ALA A 23 -12.00 14.02 10.34
CA ALA A 23 -11.35 14.89 11.31
C ALA A 23 -11.93 14.59 12.70
N ILE A 24 -11.07 14.30 13.67
CA ILE A 24 -11.43 14.13 15.08
C ILE A 24 -10.76 15.25 15.87
N LYS A 25 -11.52 15.95 16.72
CA LYS A 25 -11.05 17.06 17.55
C LYS A 25 -10.48 16.50 18.86
N ILE A 26 -9.31 16.98 19.29
CA ILE A 26 -8.56 16.45 20.46
C ILE A 26 -8.44 17.54 21.53
N GLU A 27 -8.60 17.18 22.80
CA GLU A 27 -8.28 18.03 23.96
C GLU A 27 -7.00 17.51 24.68
N PRO A 28 -6.19 18.38 25.30
CA PRO A 28 -4.90 18.00 25.87
C PRO A 28 -5.06 17.36 27.27
N THR A 29 -4.22 16.37 27.58
CA THR A 29 -4.04 15.82 28.93
C THR A 29 -2.59 15.99 29.40
N GLU A 30 -2.41 16.28 30.69
CA GLU A 30 -1.14 16.70 31.32
C GLU A 30 -0.10 15.57 31.48
N SER A 31 1.18 15.98 31.53
CA SER A 31 2.40 15.15 31.31
C SER A 31 3.21 14.90 32.59
N PRO A 32 4.07 13.85 32.61
CA PRO A 32 5.46 14.13 32.97
C PRO A 32 6.51 13.35 32.15
N LYS A 33 6.94 13.89 31.00
CA LYS A 33 8.32 14.15 30.46
C LYS A 33 8.12 15.06 29.23
N PRO A 34 9.09 15.87 28.78
CA PRO A 34 8.89 16.63 27.55
C PRO A 34 8.70 15.67 26.38
N THR A 35 7.49 15.67 25.82
CA THR A 35 7.18 15.01 24.57
C THR A 35 8.03 15.66 23.47
N PRO A 36 8.70 14.87 22.60
CA PRO A 36 9.44 15.42 21.48
C PRO A 36 8.58 16.37 20.63
N GLY A 37 9.14 17.52 20.25
CA GLY A 37 8.39 18.61 19.59
C GLY A 37 7.80 18.20 18.23
N TYR A 38 8.39 17.19 17.57
CA TYR A 38 7.89 16.71 16.28
C TYR A 38 6.48 16.09 16.36
N PHE A 39 6.07 15.51 17.50
CA PHE A 39 4.74 14.92 17.61
C PHE A 39 3.63 15.96 17.43
N GLN A 40 3.77 17.10 18.12
CA GLN A 40 2.81 18.20 18.03
C GLN A 40 2.76 18.78 16.61
N ALA A 41 3.93 18.94 15.96
CA ALA A 41 3.99 19.40 14.58
C ALA A 41 3.27 18.43 13.63
N LEU A 42 3.56 17.12 13.73
CA LEU A 42 2.97 16.11 12.85
C LEU A 42 1.45 15.98 13.04
N GLU A 43 0.94 16.12 14.26
CA GLU A 43 -0.51 16.18 14.52
C GLU A 43 -1.18 17.37 13.85
N GLN A 44 -0.58 18.56 13.96
CA GLN A 44 -1.10 19.76 13.31
C GLN A 44 -1.15 19.59 11.78
N TYR A 45 -0.14 18.98 11.20
CA TYR A 45 -0.09 18.72 9.75
C TYR A 45 -1.05 17.63 9.29
N ALA A 46 -1.30 16.59 10.09
CA ALA A 46 -2.32 15.59 9.79
C ALA A 46 -3.72 16.23 9.77
N GLN A 47 -3.97 17.25 10.59
CA GLN A 47 -5.25 17.96 10.62
C GLN A 47 -5.38 19.03 9.52
N ALA A 48 -4.28 19.40 8.85
CA ALA A 48 -4.28 20.40 7.80
C ALA A 48 -5.01 19.90 6.53
N LYS A 49 -5.41 20.85 5.66
CA LYS A 49 -5.91 20.50 4.33
C LYS A 49 -4.75 19.99 3.46
N SER A 50 -5.09 19.09 2.53
CA SER A 50 -4.19 18.62 1.48
C SER A 50 -3.59 19.79 0.71
N LEU A 51 -2.35 19.64 0.25
CA LEU A 51 -1.70 20.66 -0.57
C LEU A 51 -2.38 20.75 -1.94
N LEU A 52 -2.55 21.97 -2.43
CA LEU A 52 -3.05 22.26 -3.78
C LEU A 52 -1.90 22.75 -4.64
N GLU A 53 -0.92 21.87 -4.86
CA GLU A 53 0.29 22.15 -5.63
C GLU A 53 0.30 21.42 -6.97
N PRO A 54 1.17 21.81 -7.93
CA PRO A 54 1.32 21.10 -9.18
C PRO A 54 1.64 19.62 -8.98
N GLU A 55 1.01 18.78 -9.79
CA GLU A 55 1.34 17.36 -9.83
C GLU A 55 2.54 17.11 -10.75
N TYR A 56 3.51 16.36 -10.25
CA TYR A 56 4.66 15.85 -11.00
C TYR A 56 4.39 14.42 -11.45
N THR A 57 4.94 14.02 -12.59
CA THR A 57 4.79 12.65 -13.10
C THR A 57 5.74 11.72 -12.35
N LEU A 58 5.21 10.65 -11.77
CA LEU A 58 6.00 9.57 -11.18
C LEU A 58 6.28 8.46 -12.20
N TRP A 59 5.22 8.00 -12.86
CA TRP A 59 5.32 6.98 -13.90
C TRP A 59 4.46 7.39 -15.09
N ASP A 60 5.04 7.26 -16.27
CA ASP A 60 4.32 7.46 -17.53
C ASP A 60 3.18 6.45 -17.70
N TYR A 61 2.31 6.73 -18.67
CA TYR A 61 1.21 5.83 -18.99
C TYR A 61 1.71 4.45 -19.42
N GLN A 62 1.29 3.43 -18.69
CA GLN A 62 1.52 2.02 -19.02
C GLN A 62 0.19 1.34 -19.37
N GLU A 63 0.22 0.47 -20.38
CA GLU A 63 -0.91 -0.39 -20.73
C GLU A 63 -0.98 -1.58 -19.77
N GLY A 64 -2.17 -1.85 -19.24
CA GLY A 64 -2.40 -2.97 -18.34
C GLY A 64 -3.80 -2.94 -17.77
N GLU A 65 -4.31 -4.10 -17.34
CA GLU A 65 -5.57 -4.15 -16.60
C GLU A 65 -5.41 -3.46 -15.23
N ASP A 66 -6.37 -2.62 -14.87
CA ASP A 66 -6.42 -1.98 -13.55
C ASP A 66 -7.85 -2.05 -13.02
N LEU A 67 -8.09 -3.00 -12.12
CA LEU A 67 -9.43 -3.27 -11.57
C LEU A 67 -9.97 -2.07 -10.79
N GLU A 68 -9.11 -1.30 -10.13
CA GLU A 68 -9.52 -0.12 -9.37
C GLU A 68 -10.10 0.95 -10.31
N VAL A 69 -9.41 1.21 -11.43
CA VAL A 69 -9.89 2.13 -12.48
C VAL A 69 -11.17 1.61 -13.13
N GLN A 70 -11.26 0.31 -13.42
CA GLN A 70 -12.47 -0.29 -14.01
C GLN A 70 -13.67 -0.13 -13.08
N LEU A 71 -13.52 -0.44 -11.78
CA LEU A 71 -14.58 -0.26 -10.79
C LEU A 71 -14.95 1.22 -10.59
N PHE A 72 -13.97 2.12 -10.61
CA PHE A 72 -14.22 3.56 -10.57
C PHE A 72 -15.10 4.02 -11.75
N ILE A 73 -14.76 3.58 -12.96
CA ILE A 73 -15.54 3.89 -14.18
C ILE A 73 -16.93 3.28 -14.10
N ILE A 74 -17.08 2.02 -13.68
CA ILE A 74 -18.38 1.37 -13.50
C ILE A 74 -19.25 2.17 -12.53
N ASN A 75 -18.70 2.54 -11.37
CA ASN A 75 -19.40 3.35 -10.37
C ASN A 75 -19.81 4.73 -10.90
N TYR A 76 -18.95 5.37 -11.69
CA TYR A 76 -19.27 6.66 -12.34
C TYR A 76 -20.44 6.49 -13.32
N ILE A 77 -20.39 5.48 -14.18
CA ILE A 77 -21.44 5.20 -15.16
C ILE A 77 -22.77 4.93 -14.46
N GLN A 78 -22.78 4.08 -13.43
CA GLN A 78 -23.98 3.73 -12.66
C GLN A 78 -24.63 4.94 -11.96
N LYS A 79 -23.84 5.97 -11.65
CA LYS A 79 -24.33 7.21 -11.02
C LYS A 79 -24.65 8.32 -12.02
N ASN A 80 -24.41 8.10 -13.32
CA ASN A 80 -24.63 9.08 -14.37
C ASN A 80 -25.83 8.68 -15.24
N ASP A 81 -27.02 9.02 -14.77
CA ASP A 81 -28.29 8.69 -15.43
C ASP A 81 -28.33 9.20 -16.88
N ALA A 82 -27.83 10.41 -17.13
CA ALA A 82 -27.82 11.00 -18.47
C ALA A 82 -26.97 10.19 -19.46
N LEU A 83 -25.80 9.71 -19.03
CA LEU A 83 -24.95 8.84 -19.84
C LEU A 83 -25.63 7.48 -20.07
N MET A 84 -26.19 6.88 -19.03
CA MET A 84 -26.86 5.58 -19.12
C MET A 84 -28.07 5.62 -20.06
N GLU A 85 -28.93 6.63 -19.95
CA GLU A 85 -30.08 6.81 -20.83
C GLU A 85 -29.66 7.04 -22.29
N LYS A 86 -28.58 7.80 -22.52
CA LYS A 86 -27.99 7.95 -23.86
C LYS A 86 -27.49 6.62 -24.42
N LEU A 87 -26.82 5.81 -23.61
CA LEU A 87 -26.31 4.49 -24.02
C LEU A 87 -27.46 3.52 -24.33
N LYS A 88 -28.47 3.43 -23.46
CA LYS A 88 -29.68 2.62 -23.66
C LYS A 88 -30.41 3.00 -24.93
N LYS A 89 -30.63 4.29 -25.17
CA LYS A 89 -31.26 4.81 -26.40
C LYS A 89 -30.48 4.41 -27.66
N ASN A 90 -29.16 4.58 -27.64
CA ASN A 90 -28.32 4.29 -28.80
C ASN A 90 -28.20 2.79 -29.09
N LEU A 91 -28.10 1.97 -28.04
CA LEU A 91 -28.08 0.50 -28.15
C LEU A 91 -29.49 -0.08 -28.39
N ARG A 92 -30.55 0.68 -28.10
CA ARG A 92 -31.96 0.26 -28.10
C ARG A 92 -32.19 -0.93 -27.17
N THR A 93 -31.75 -0.82 -25.93
CA THR A 93 -31.84 -1.86 -24.90
C THR A 93 -31.94 -1.21 -23.53
N GLU A 94 -32.58 -1.90 -22.58
CA GLU A 94 -32.47 -1.56 -21.15
C GLU A 94 -31.22 -2.17 -20.50
N LYS A 95 -30.69 -3.25 -21.09
CA LYS A 95 -29.50 -3.96 -20.58
C LYS A 95 -28.28 -3.63 -21.43
N VAL A 96 -27.41 -2.79 -20.87
CA VAL A 96 -26.14 -2.39 -21.47
C VAL A 96 -25.01 -3.21 -20.84
N GLU A 97 -24.21 -3.85 -21.67
CA GLU A 97 -23.01 -4.57 -21.24
C GLU A 97 -21.76 -3.76 -21.60
N ILE A 98 -20.66 -3.97 -20.86
CA ILE A 98 -19.39 -3.26 -21.04
C ILE A 98 -18.23 -4.24 -21.03
N TYR A 99 -17.26 -4.02 -21.90
CA TYR A 99 -15.92 -4.59 -21.73
C TYR A 99 -14.86 -3.51 -21.97
N PHE A 100 -13.75 -3.65 -21.26
CA PHE A 100 -12.61 -2.75 -21.34
C PHE A 100 -11.63 -3.25 -22.41
N ARG A 101 -11.25 -2.38 -23.35
CA ARG A 101 -10.34 -2.72 -24.45
C ARG A 101 -8.91 -2.29 -24.17
N GLU A 102 -8.75 -1.03 -23.78
CA GLU A 102 -7.46 -0.42 -23.55
C GLU A 102 -7.57 0.31 -22.21
N VAL A 103 -6.71 -0.04 -21.27
CA VAL A 103 -6.57 0.64 -19.99
C VAL A 103 -5.13 1.10 -19.89
N LYS A 104 -4.95 2.42 -19.79
CA LYS A 104 -3.66 3.04 -19.58
C LYS A 104 -3.69 3.79 -18.26
N THR A 105 -2.75 3.50 -17.39
CA THR A 105 -2.62 4.18 -16.10
C THR A 105 -1.24 4.81 -15.95
N SER A 106 -1.19 5.94 -15.28
CA SER A 106 0.01 6.70 -14.94
C SER A 106 -0.13 7.13 -13.49
N TYR A 107 0.99 7.34 -12.82
CA TYR A 107 1.00 7.87 -11.46
C TYR A 107 1.63 9.25 -11.47
N ALA A 108 1.00 10.17 -10.75
CA ALA A 108 1.49 11.51 -10.49
C ALA A 108 1.44 11.78 -9.00
N TYR A 109 2.20 12.76 -8.52
CA TYR A 109 2.21 13.11 -7.11
C TYR A 109 2.31 14.61 -6.89
N VAL A 110 1.82 15.04 -5.74
CA VAL A 110 2.02 16.37 -5.20
C VAL A 110 3.21 16.30 -4.24
N PRO A 111 4.24 17.16 -4.38
CA PRO A 111 5.40 17.10 -3.50
C PRO A 111 5.00 17.44 -2.07
N GLU A 112 5.71 16.88 -1.09
CA GLU A 112 5.66 17.44 0.25
C GLU A 112 6.53 18.70 0.22
N SER A 113 5.94 19.89 0.30
CA SER A 113 6.68 21.17 0.18
C SER A 113 6.93 21.84 1.53
N ARG A 114 6.23 21.42 2.60
CA ARG A 114 6.21 22.07 3.91
C ARG A 114 7.52 21.82 4.68
N PRO A 115 8.43 22.79 4.85
CA PRO A 115 9.75 22.55 5.41
C PRO A 115 9.74 22.03 6.86
N GLU A 116 8.86 22.57 7.69
CA GLU A 116 8.75 22.20 9.10
C GLU A 116 8.18 20.78 9.25
N PHE A 117 7.24 20.39 8.37
CA PHE A 117 6.79 19.00 8.28
C PHE A 117 7.94 18.07 7.93
N LYS A 118 8.74 18.39 6.90
CA LYS A 118 9.89 17.57 6.49
C LYS A 118 10.86 17.36 7.65
N SER A 119 11.17 18.45 8.37
CA SER A 119 12.05 18.41 9.53
C SER A 119 11.49 17.50 10.63
N ALA A 120 10.23 17.74 11.05
CA ALA A 120 9.59 16.96 12.10
C ALA A 120 9.46 15.47 11.74
N TYR A 121 9.09 15.17 10.49
CA TYR A 121 8.93 13.79 10.04
C TYR A 121 10.27 13.07 9.92
N SER A 122 11.32 13.75 9.45
CA SER A 122 12.68 13.20 9.40
C SER A 122 13.22 12.90 10.80
N GLU A 123 12.98 13.80 11.77
CA GLU A 123 13.36 13.59 13.17
C GLU A 123 12.63 12.39 13.78
N TYR A 124 11.31 12.31 13.58
CA TYR A 124 10.50 11.15 13.98
C TYR A 124 11.05 9.83 13.41
N ILE A 125 11.34 9.80 12.10
CA ILE A 125 11.88 8.60 11.43
C ILE A 125 13.26 8.23 12.00
N GLY A 126 14.10 9.21 12.32
CA GLY A 126 15.38 8.97 12.99
C GLY A 126 15.22 8.30 14.35
N ASP A 127 14.34 8.86 15.19
CA ASP A 127 14.13 8.39 16.56
C ASP A 127 13.45 7.01 16.63
N ILE A 128 12.47 6.75 15.77
CA ILE A 128 11.84 5.43 15.70
C ILE A 128 12.83 4.37 15.21
N ASN A 129 13.65 4.67 14.19
CA ASN A 129 14.68 3.75 13.71
C ASN A 129 15.70 3.43 14.80
N LYS A 130 16.14 4.44 15.55
CA LYS A 130 17.04 4.28 16.69
C LYS A 130 16.40 3.43 17.78
N PHE A 131 15.14 3.70 18.14
CA PHE A 131 14.41 2.92 19.14
C PHE A 131 14.31 1.43 18.75
N VAL A 132 13.94 1.14 17.50
CA VAL A 132 13.82 -0.23 17.00
C VAL A 132 15.16 -0.95 17.02
N LEU A 133 16.23 -0.28 16.60
CA LEU A 133 17.58 -0.84 16.65
C LEU A 133 18.04 -1.10 18.08
N GLU A 134 17.86 -0.15 19.00
CA GLU A 134 18.32 -0.27 20.38
C GLU A 134 17.56 -1.37 21.14
N LYS A 135 16.23 -1.37 21.04
CA LYS A 135 15.35 -2.26 21.80
C LYS A 135 15.27 -3.66 21.22
N TYR A 136 15.13 -3.76 19.89
CA TYR A 136 14.85 -5.03 19.22
C TYR A 136 16.04 -5.61 18.45
N LYS A 137 17.13 -4.85 18.32
CA LYS A 137 18.30 -5.21 17.49
C LYS A 137 17.92 -5.43 16.01
N ILE A 138 16.88 -4.73 15.56
CA ILE A 138 16.39 -4.78 14.19
C ILE A 138 16.81 -3.49 13.48
N LYS A 139 17.52 -3.63 12.35
CA LYS A 139 17.79 -2.51 11.44
C LYS A 139 16.66 -2.47 10.40
N LEU A 140 15.90 -1.39 10.37
CA LEU A 140 14.87 -1.17 9.34
C LEU A 140 15.56 -0.89 7.98
N PRO A 141 15.22 -1.63 6.91
CA PRO A 141 15.96 -1.63 5.65
C PRO A 141 15.49 -0.52 4.69
N ILE A 142 15.58 0.73 5.12
CA ILE A 142 15.46 1.91 4.26
C ILE A 142 16.78 2.66 4.33
N ASP A 143 17.47 2.74 3.19
CA ASP A 143 18.81 3.31 3.11
C ASP A 143 18.78 4.80 2.77
N GLN A 144 17.72 5.24 2.11
CA GLN A 144 17.59 6.61 1.62
C GLN A 144 16.15 7.09 1.74
N ILE A 145 15.97 8.32 2.23
CA ILE A 145 14.70 9.03 2.27
C ILE A 145 14.84 10.24 1.37
N ILE A 146 13.91 10.40 0.43
CA ILE A 146 13.90 11.49 -0.55
C ILE A 146 12.56 12.19 -0.45
N TYR A 147 12.58 13.51 -0.27
CA TYR A 147 11.40 14.33 -0.48
C TYR A 147 11.36 14.74 -1.94
N ALA A 148 10.35 14.27 -2.66
CA ALA A 148 10.25 14.50 -4.10
C ALA A 148 9.96 15.98 -4.41
N ASP A 149 10.68 16.58 -5.35
CA ASP A 149 10.57 18.00 -5.72
C ASP A 149 10.59 18.25 -7.24
N SER A 150 10.70 17.20 -8.04
CA SER A 150 10.86 17.26 -9.50
C SER A 150 10.40 15.96 -10.17
N ASP A 151 10.00 16.01 -11.44
CA ASP A 151 9.51 14.84 -12.18
C ASP A 151 10.46 13.63 -12.07
N TYR A 152 9.89 12.45 -11.91
CA TYR A 152 10.63 11.20 -12.05
C TYR A 152 10.99 10.96 -13.54
N PRO A 153 12.21 10.53 -13.91
CA PRO A 153 13.26 9.91 -13.08
C PRO A 153 14.38 10.86 -12.63
N ALA A 154 14.18 12.18 -12.52
CA ALA A 154 15.24 13.06 -12.01
C ALA A 154 15.71 12.65 -10.59
N VAL A 155 14.86 11.91 -9.86
CA VAL A 155 15.20 11.16 -8.65
C VAL A 155 16.20 10.04 -8.99
N LYS A 156 17.49 10.28 -8.72
CA LYS A 156 18.55 9.25 -8.83
C LYS A 156 18.34 8.15 -7.77
N LEU A 157 17.48 7.18 -8.07
CA LEU A 157 17.35 5.97 -7.27
C LEU A 157 18.69 5.22 -7.32
N LYS A 158 19.31 5.04 -6.16
CA LYS A 158 20.41 4.08 -6.01
C LYS A 158 19.79 2.68 -5.95
N LYS A 159 20.60 1.62 -6.13
CA LYS A 159 20.18 0.21 -5.97
C LYS A 159 19.72 -0.17 -4.54
N ASN A 160 19.51 0.83 -3.69
CA ASN A 160 19.23 0.69 -2.28
C ASN A 160 17.74 0.95 -2.03
N ASN A 161 17.19 0.39 -0.96
CA ASN A 161 15.78 0.60 -0.62
C ASN A 161 15.54 2.08 -0.31
N THR A 162 14.76 2.73 -1.17
CA THR A 162 14.52 4.17 -1.14
C THR A 162 13.08 4.46 -0.77
N ALA A 163 12.86 5.33 0.21
CA ALA A 163 11.57 5.93 0.52
C ALA A 163 11.42 7.28 -0.20
N LEU A 164 10.43 7.40 -1.08
CA LEU A 164 10.03 8.64 -1.73
C LEU A 164 8.83 9.22 -1.00
N ILE A 165 9.04 10.30 -0.27
CA ILE A 165 8.01 11.01 0.46
C ILE A 165 7.34 12.03 -0.46
N VAL A 166 6.02 11.94 -0.55
CA VAL A 166 5.15 12.82 -1.33
C VAL A 166 3.98 13.27 -0.46
N ASN A 167 3.36 14.40 -0.78
CA ASN A 167 2.15 14.79 -0.06
C ASN A 167 0.98 13.86 -0.42
N ASN A 168 0.67 13.79 -1.71
CA ASN A 168 -0.43 13.00 -2.23
C ASN A 168 0.02 12.30 -3.52
N LEU A 169 -0.53 11.13 -3.80
CA LEU A 169 -0.30 10.42 -5.05
C LEU A 169 -1.64 10.11 -5.74
N THR A 170 -1.67 10.43 -7.03
CA THR A 170 -2.83 10.39 -7.90
C THR A 170 -2.61 9.37 -8.99
N LYS A 171 -3.59 8.49 -9.23
CA LYS A 171 -3.63 7.61 -10.39
C LYS A 171 -4.37 8.31 -11.52
N LYS A 172 -3.67 8.57 -12.63
CA LYS A 172 -4.23 9.10 -13.88
C LYS A 172 -4.58 7.94 -14.80
N PHE A 173 -5.72 8.02 -15.48
CA PHE A 173 -6.16 6.95 -16.37
C PHE A 173 -6.67 7.46 -17.72
N ARG A 174 -6.48 6.65 -18.75
CA ARG A 174 -7.10 6.76 -20.07
C ARG A 174 -7.62 5.38 -20.44
N VAL A 175 -8.92 5.26 -20.62
CA VAL A 175 -9.60 3.99 -20.81
C VAL A 175 -10.48 4.05 -22.03
N ARG A 176 -10.30 3.08 -22.93
CA ARG A 176 -11.23 2.79 -23.99
C ARG A 176 -12.07 1.59 -23.60
N CYS A 177 -13.38 1.78 -23.52
CA CYS A 177 -14.32 0.68 -23.34
C CYS A 177 -15.28 0.61 -24.52
N VAL A 178 -16.01 -0.50 -24.59
CA VAL A 178 -17.07 -0.69 -25.56
C VAL A 178 -18.32 -1.09 -24.81
N PHE A 179 -19.37 -0.29 -24.98
CA PHE A 179 -20.72 -0.64 -24.56
C PHE A 179 -21.38 -1.45 -25.65
N PHE A 180 -22.12 -2.49 -25.29
CA PHE A 180 -22.74 -3.34 -26.29
C PHE A 180 -24.07 -3.95 -25.82
N SER A 181 -24.85 -4.38 -26.80
CA SER A 181 -26.04 -5.20 -26.62
C SER A 181 -26.31 -5.97 -27.91
N GLY A 182 -26.18 -7.30 -27.86
CA GLY A 182 -26.09 -8.11 -29.07
C GLY A 182 -24.94 -7.62 -29.97
N ASP A 183 -25.24 -7.37 -31.24
CA ASP A 183 -24.23 -6.95 -32.23
C ASP A 183 -23.92 -5.45 -32.21
N LYS A 184 -24.74 -4.63 -31.53
CA LYS A 184 -24.51 -3.18 -31.48
C LYS A 184 -23.41 -2.86 -30.48
N LYS A 185 -22.44 -2.06 -30.91
CA LYS A 185 -21.27 -1.68 -30.14
C LYS A 185 -21.04 -0.17 -30.23
N ILE A 186 -20.80 0.46 -29.09
CA ILE A 186 -20.49 1.89 -28.99
C ILE A 186 -19.15 2.02 -28.25
N PRO A 187 -18.08 2.42 -28.94
CA PRO A 187 -16.82 2.74 -28.26
C PRO A 187 -16.97 4.02 -27.46
N TYR A 188 -16.34 4.06 -26.29
CA TYR A 188 -16.33 5.23 -25.42
C TYR A 188 -14.96 5.40 -24.77
N TRP A 189 -14.56 6.66 -24.56
CA TRP A 189 -13.30 7.02 -23.93
C TRP A 189 -13.56 7.70 -22.59
N PHE A 190 -12.91 7.19 -21.56
CA PHE A 190 -12.80 7.84 -20.26
C PHE A 190 -11.37 8.32 -20.07
N ALA A 191 -11.20 9.55 -19.60
CA ALA A 191 -9.93 10.06 -19.13
C ALA A 191 -10.17 10.84 -17.85
N GLY A 192 -9.27 10.70 -16.88
CA GLY A 192 -9.42 11.35 -15.60
C GLY A 192 -8.31 10.98 -14.64
N SER A 193 -8.51 11.38 -13.40
CA SER A 193 -7.64 11.05 -12.28
C SER A 193 -8.46 10.67 -11.06
N MET A 194 -7.85 9.86 -10.20
CA MET A 194 -8.39 9.48 -8.91
C MET A 194 -7.27 9.47 -7.88
N GLY A 195 -7.56 9.86 -6.63
CA GLY A 195 -6.58 9.72 -5.55
C GLY A 195 -6.21 8.25 -5.39
N SER A 196 -4.92 7.97 -5.23
CA SER A 196 -4.48 6.62 -4.88
C SER A 196 -4.91 6.34 -3.44
N ASN A 197 -5.57 5.20 -3.20
CA ASN A 197 -5.93 4.77 -1.86
C ASN A 197 -4.73 4.24 -1.07
N MET A 198 -3.51 4.61 -1.43
CA MET A 198 -2.27 4.02 -0.91
C MET A 198 -1.39 5.08 -0.25
N LEU A 199 -1.23 5.03 1.07
CA LEU A 199 -0.34 5.92 1.81
C LEU A 199 1.09 5.39 1.91
N GLY A 200 1.28 4.10 1.66
CA GLY A 200 2.55 3.40 1.56
C GLY A 200 2.53 2.49 0.33
N SER A 201 3.69 2.16 -0.24
CA SER A 201 3.76 1.19 -1.33
C SER A 201 5.08 0.45 -1.35
N VAL A 202 5.08 -0.87 -1.22
CA VAL A 202 6.15 -1.72 -1.74
C VAL A 202 5.62 -2.44 -2.96
N THR A 203 6.42 -2.51 -4.02
CA THR A 203 6.05 -3.25 -5.24
C THR A 203 6.76 -4.59 -5.29
N CYS A 204 6.02 -5.68 -5.49
CA CYS A 204 6.56 -7.00 -5.78
C CYS A 204 6.01 -7.52 -7.11
N GLN A 205 6.87 -8.06 -7.96
CA GLN A 205 6.55 -8.71 -9.22
C GLN A 205 6.92 -10.19 -9.14
N ILE A 206 6.02 -11.07 -9.59
CA ILE A 206 6.33 -12.50 -9.76
C ILE A 206 6.14 -12.89 -11.22
N TYR A 207 7.20 -13.40 -11.83
CA TYR A 207 7.21 -13.81 -13.24
C TYR A 207 7.95 -15.13 -13.43
N MET A 208 7.68 -15.80 -14.56
CA MET A 208 8.42 -16.99 -14.97
C MET A 208 9.54 -16.58 -15.94
N ASN A 209 10.76 -17.01 -15.65
CA ASN A 209 11.91 -16.73 -16.50
C ASN A 209 11.94 -17.67 -17.73
N LYS A 210 12.95 -17.51 -18.59
CA LYS A 210 13.12 -18.31 -19.81
C LYS A 210 13.35 -19.80 -19.55
N ASP A 211 13.79 -20.16 -18.35
CA ASP A 211 14.09 -21.52 -17.94
C ASP A 211 12.89 -22.19 -17.25
N GLY A 212 11.73 -21.51 -17.20
CA GLY A 212 10.53 -22.01 -16.54
C GLY A 212 10.55 -21.87 -15.02
N LYS A 213 11.51 -21.11 -14.46
CA LYS A 213 11.59 -20.87 -13.01
C LYS A 213 10.83 -19.62 -12.62
N PHE A 214 10.15 -19.67 -11.47
CA PHE A 214 9.51 -18.50 -10.89
C PHE A 214 10.54 -17.59 -10.23
N ILE A 215 10.41 -16.29 -10.45
CA ILE A 215 11.22 -15.24 -9.83
C ILE A 215 10.26 -14.27 -9.18
N ALA A 216 10.55 -13.89 -7.93
CA ALA A 216 9.91 -12.79 -7.22
C ALA A 216 10.92 -11.65 -7.07
N GLU A 217 10.52 -10.43 -7.43
CA GLU A 217 11.38 -9.25 -7.43
C GLU A 217 10.65 -8.06 -6.82
N ARG A 218 11.21 -7.49 -5.75
CA ARG A 218 10.71 -6.26 -5.14
C ARG A 218 11.41 -5.04 -5.72
N THR A 219 10.64 -4.03 -6.10
CA THR A 219 11.18 -2.73 -6.50
C THR A 219 11.84 -2.08 -5.28
N PRO A 220 13.08 -1.59 -5.36
CA PRO A 220 13.77 -0.93 -4.24
C PRO A 220 13.28 0.53 -4.03
N LEU A 221 12.00 0.79 -4.29
CA LEU A 221 11.35 2.09 -4.14
C LEU A 221 10.05 1.87 -3.37
N SER A 222 9.89 2.58 -2.26
CA SER A 222 8.62 2.71 -1.56
C SER A 222 8.14 4.16 -1.58
N ILE A 223 6.84 4.37 -1.76
CA ILE A 223 6.23 5.70 -1.82
C ILE A 223 5.47 5.95 -0.52
N TRP A 224 5.80 7.02 0.19
CA TRP A 224 5.16 7.40 1.45
C TRP A 224 4.35 8.67 1.24
N GLN A 225 3.02 8.57 1.24
CA GLN A 225 2.14 9.73 1.22
C GLN A 225 1.95 10.29 2.63
N THR A 226 1.92 11.61 2.73
CA THR A 226 1.74 12.32 4.01
C THR A 226 0.34 12.92 4.16
N ASP A 227 -0.48 12.96 3.09
CA ASP A 227 -1.86 13.44 3.10
C ASP A 227 -2.80 12.42 3.76
N THR A 228 -2.70 12.32 5.09
CA THR A 228 -3.60 11.55 5.93
C THR A 228 -4.11 12.41 7.07
N ARG A 229 -5.39 12.24 7.42
CA ARG A 229 -6.01 12.89 8.58
C ARG A 229 -5.83 12.13 9.88
N ASN A 230 -5.13 11.01 9.82
CA ASN A 230 -4.92 10.13 10.95
C ASN A 230 -3.42 10.10 11.28
N THR A 231 -3.06 10.72 12.41
CA THR A 231 -1.68 10.78 12.89
C THR A 231 -1.11 9.38 13.15
N TYR A 232 -1.92 8.43 13.64
CA TYR A 232 -1.46 7.06 13.83
C TYR A 232 -1.03 6.43 12.50
N THR A 233 -1.83 6.62 11.45
CA THR A 233 -1.48 6.18 10.10
C THR A 233 -0.20 6.85 9.61
N LEU A 234 -0.06 8.17 9.75
CA LEU A 234 1.14 8.91 9.33
C LEU A 234 2.42 8.35 9.98
N LEU A 235 2.35 8.08 11.29
CA LEU A 235 3.46 7.54 12.07
C LEU A 235 3.72 6.07 11.75
N SER A 236 2.70 5.30 11.33
CA SER A 236 2.87 3.89 10.99
C SER A 236 3.66 3.64 9.70
N ILE A 237 3.52 4.52 8.70
CA ILE A 237 4.04 4.31 7.33
C ILE A 237 5.53 3.94 7.31
N PRO A 238 6.45 4.68 7.96
CA PRO A 238 7.88 4.38 7.85
C PRO A 238 8.22 2.99 8.40
N ILE A 239 7.52 2.54 9.44
CA ILE A 239 7.73 1.24 10.05
C ILE A 239 7.10 0.15 9.17
N GLU A 240 5.85 0.31 8.76
CA GLU A 240 5.08 -0.63 7.94
C GLU A 240 5.84 -0.96 6.64
N GLU A 241 6.22 0.07 5.88
CA GLU A 241 6.91 -0.08 4.60
C GLU A 241 8.33 -0.65 4.76
N SER A 242 9.04 -0.25 5.82
CA SER A 242 10.36 -0.85 6.13
C SER A 242 10.25 -2.33 6.47
N LEU A 243 9.20 -2.73 7.20
CA LEU A 243 8.97 -4.12 7.55
C LEU A 243 8.62 -4.95 6.31
N HIS A 244 7.86 -4.41 5.35
CA HIS A 244 7.60 -5.09 4.07
C HIS A 244 8.87 -5.42 3.29
N TYR A 245 9.93 -4.62 3.38
CA TYR A 245 11.24 -5.00 2.86
C TYR A 245 11.96 -6.04 3.74
N LEU A 246 11.88 -5.88 5.07
CA LEU A 246 12.59 -6.75 6.01
C LEU A 246 12.06 -8.19 6.00
N ILE A 247 10.73 -8.36 5.97
CA ILE A 247 10.09 -9.68 6.04
C ILE A 247 9.60 -10.18 4.68
N GLY A 248 9.45 -9.28 3.70
CA GLY A 248 8.92 -9.62 2.39
C GLY A 248 9.73 -10.68 1.65
N GLU A 249 11.06 -10.69 1.83
CA GLU A 249 11.92 -11.70 1.20
C GLU A 249 11.53 -13.15 1.60
N TYR A 250 10.98 -13.36 2.80
CA TYR A 250 10.57 -14.68 3.28
C TYR A 250 9.22 -15.07 2.67
N THR A 251 8.31 -14.12 2.52
CA THR A 251 7.06 -14.29 1.76
C THR A 251 7.34 -14.68 0.32
N ASP A 252 8.24 -13.94 -0.33
CA ASP A 252 8.62 -14.13 -1.73
C ASP A 252 9.24 -15.52 -1.94
N LYS A 253 10.20 -15.90 -1.08
CA LYS A 253 10.81 -17.25 -1.08
C LYS A 253 9.78 -18.35 -0.87
N TYR A 254 8.85 -18.17 0.07
CA TYR A 254 7.80 -19.16 0.33
C TYR A 254 6.91 -19.37 -0.89
N ILE A 255 6.47 -18.29 -1.54
CA ILE A 255 5.63 -18.35 -2.74
C ILE A 255 6.37 -19.08 -3.87
N VAL A 256 7.60 -18.68 -4.18
CA VAL A 256 8.42 -19.30 -5.24
C VAL A 256 8.63 -20.79 -4.96
N ASN A 257 9.06 -21.15 -3.75
CA ASN A 257 9.28 -22.55 -3.37
C ASN A 257 8.00 -23.39 -3.45
N THR A 258 6.83 -22.80 -3.18
CA THR A 258 5.54 -23.49 -3.26
C THR A 258 5.12 -23.72 -4.72
N LEU A 259 5.34 -22.73 -5.57
CA LEU A 259 5.07 -22.83 -7.01
C LEU A 259 5.97 -23.87 -7.68
N GLU A 260 7.26 -23.89 -7.36
CA GLU A 260 8.23 -24.84 -7.92
C GLU A 260 7.98 -26.29 -7.50
N LYS A 261 7.38 -26.53 -6.32
CA LYS A 261 6.98 -27.87 -5.87
C LYS A 261 5.72 -28.41 -6.58
N THR A 262 5.01 -27.55 -7.29
CA THR A 262 3.73 -27.88 -7.93
C THR A 262 3.95 -27.92 -9.45
N SER A 263 4.01 -29.12 -10.03
CA SER A 263 4.42 -29.39 -11.42
C SER A 263 3.62 -28.65 -12.51
N ASP A 264 2.38 -28.27 -12.20
CA ASP A 264 1.44 -27.64 -13.14
C ASP A 264 1.05 -26.20 -12.73
N SER A 265 1.89 -25.55 -11.92
CA SER A 265 1.66 -24.17 -11.50
C SER A 265 1.50 -23.24 -12.69
N ASN A 266 0.36 -22.55 -12.73
CA ASN A 266 0.06 -21.54 -13.73
C ASN A 266 0.00 -20.13 -13.09
N PRO A 267 -0.14 -19.07 -13.90
CA PRO A 267 -0.16 -17.69 -13.38
C PRO A 267 -1.29 -17.42 -12.39
N THR A 268 -2.42 -18.12 -12.51
CA THR A 268 -3.54 -18.02 -11.57
C THR A 268 -3.17 -18.58 -10.20
N ASP A 269 -2.37 -19.66 -10.16
CA ASP A 269 -1.85 -20.22 -8.90
C ASP A 269 -0.87 -19.27 -8.23
N ALA A 270 0.02 -18.64 -9.01
CA ALA A 270 0.92 -17.61 -8.51
C ALA A 270 0.14 -16.44 -7.90
N LEU A 271 -0.85 -15.91 -8.62
CA LEU A 271 -1.72 -14.83 -8.15
C LEU A 271 -2.45 -15.21 -6.85
N ARG A 272 -3.02 -16.42 -6.79
CA ARG A 272 -3.72 -16.92 -5.60
C ARG A 272 -2.79 -17.02 -4.39
N LEU A 273 -1.61 -17.60 -4.56
CA LEU A 273 -0.62 -17.73 -3.48
C LEU A 273 -0.14 -16.36 -3.00
N MET A 274 0.13 -15.43 -3.92
CA MET A 274 0.46 -14.04 -3.58
C MET A 274 -0.63 -13.40 -2.72
N HIS A 275 -1.89 -13.45 -3.16
CA HIS A 275 -2.99 -12.87 -2.39
C HIS A 275 -3.13 -13.46 -0.99
N VAL A 276 -2.88 -14.76 -0.82
CA VAL A 276 -2.94 -15.41 0.48
C VAL A 276 -1.78 -14.93 1.35
N TYR A 277 -0.55 -15.07 0.88
CA TYR A 277 0.63 -14.84 1.71
C TYR A 277 0.97 -13.37 1.91
N PHE A 278 0.56 -12.48 1.01
CA PHE A 278 0.63 -11.04 1.27
C PHE A 278 -0.32 -10.61 2.40
N ARG A 279 -1.50 -11.23 2.55
CA ARG A 279 -2.36 -10.99 3.72
C ARG A 279 -1.74 -11.48 5.02
N VAL A 280 -0.93 -12.54 4.97
CA VAL A 280 -0.19 -13.05 6.13
C VAL A 280 0.96 -12.09 6.47
N GLU A 281 1.69 -11.59 5.47
CA GLU A 281 2.71 -10.54 5.60
C GLU A 281 2.10 -9.29 6.28
N GLU A 282 0.98 -8.78 5.76
CA GLU A 282 0.22 -7.65 6.30
C GLU A 282 -0.22 -7.87 7.77
N ALA A 283 -0.63 -9.10 8.11
CA ALA A 283 -1.02 -9.43 9.47
C ALA A 283 0.16 -9.33 10.45
N LEU A 284 1.33 -9.87 10.05
CA LEU A 284 2.55 -9.78 10.84
C LEU A 284 3.05 -8.35 10.94
N VAL A 285 3.25 -7.66 9.80
CA VAL A 285 3.72 -6.27 9.75
C VAL A 285 2.83 -5.41 10.62
N GLY A 286 1.52 -5.51 10.41
CA GLY A 286 0.57 -4.73 11.16
C GLY A 286 0.66 -5.02 12.67
N GLY A 287 0.80 -6.29 13.09
CA GLY A 287 0.92 -6.63 14.50
C GLY A 287 2.19 -6.07 15.14
N ILE A 288 3.30 -6.06 14.39
CA ILE A 288 4.56 -5.45 14.82
C ILE A 288 4.40 -3.94 14.96
N VAL A 289 3.84 -3.26 13.95
CA VAL A 289 3.59 -1.81 13.96
C VAL A 289 2.73 -1.42 15.17
N ASP A 290 1.67 -2.19 15.44
CA ASP A 290 0.75 -1.96 16.56
C ASP A 290 1.48 -1.95 17.91
N LEU A 291 2.27 -2.99 18.16
CA LEU A 291 3.00 -3.15 19.41
C LEU A 291 4.18 -2.16 19.52
N LEU A 292 4.93 -1.97 18.45
CA LEU A 292 6.11 -1.10 18.40
C LEU A 292 5.75 0.37 18.62
N LEU A 293 4.74 0.88 17.92
CA LEU A 293 4.30 2.27 18.09
C LEU A 293 3.81 2.53 19.52
N ASN A 294 3.05 1.60 20.11
CA ASN A 294 2.61 1.74 21.50
C ASN A 294 3.76 1.95 22.45
N GLU A 295 4.77 1.10 22.36
CA GLU A 295 5.92 1.19 23.25
C GLU A 295 6.77 2.43 22.97
N PHE A 296 6.86 2.86 21.71
CA PHE A 296 7.55 4.09 21.35
C PHE A 296 6.83 5.32 21.93
N PHE A 297 5.49 5.34 21.86
CA PHE A 297 4.68 6.40 22.44
C PHE A 297 4.82 6.44 23.98
N GLN A 298 4.75 5.27 24.63
CA GLN A 298 4.99 5.14 26.06
C GLN A 298 6.39 5.63 26.47
N LYS A 299 7.44 5.26 25.71
CA LYS A 299 8.82 5.72 26.00
C LYS A 299 8.93 7.25 25.96
N ASN A 300 8.19 7.89 25.06
CA ASN A 300 8.26 9.33 24.81
C ASN A 300 7.17 10.13 25.54
N ASN A 301 6.42 9.50 26.45
CA ASN A 301 5.26 10.11 27.13
C ASN A 301 4.33 10.83 26.16
N TYR A 302 4.08 10.16 25.04
CA TYR A 302 3.14 10.60 24.03
C TYR A 302 1.93 9.67 24.09
N SER A 303 0.74 10.25 23.99
CA SER A 303 -0.51 9.51 24.00
C SER A 303 -1.35 9.97 22.83
N LEU A 304 -1.69 9.03 21.94
CA LEU A 304 -2.71 9.25 20.92
C LEU A 304 -4.07 8.81 21.48
N PRO A 305 -5.14 9.59 21.23
CA PRO A 305 -6.50 9.13 21.48
C PRO A 305 -6.74 7.75 20.89
N VAL A 306 -7.35 6.85 21.66
CA VAL A 306 -7.60 5.46 21.28
C VAL A 306 -8.45 5.39 20.00
N GLU A 307 -9.33 6.38 19.81
CA GLU A 307 -10.22 6.53 18.67
C GLU A 307 -9.44 6.73 17.36
N ILE A 308 -8.30 7.42 17.39
CA ILE A 308 -7.47 7.65 16.20
C ILE A 308 -6.88 6.33 15.72
N ARG A 309 -6.35 5.52 16.63
CA ARG A 309 -5.86 4.18 16.31
C ARG A 309 -6.98 3.27 15.84
N GLN A 310 -8.11 3.24 16.55
CA GLN A 310 -9.23 2.37 16.22
C GLN A 310 -9.85 2.73 14.86
N ALA A 311 -9.85 4.02 14.50
CA ALA A 311 -10.29 4.47 13.18
C ALA A 311 -9.38 3.94 12.05
N ASP A 312 -8.06 3.89 12.24
CA ASP A 312 -7.13 3.28 11.28
C ASP A 312 -7.43 1.77 11.11
N ILE A 313 -7.52 1.03 12.23
CA ILE A 313 -7.80 -0.41 12.21
C ILE A 313 -9.15 -0.70 11.53
N ASN A 314 -10.20 0.01 11.92
CA ASN A 314 -11.54 -0.17 11.36
C ASN A 314 -11.61 0.20 9.87
N HIS A 315 -10.83 1.19 9.44
CA HIS A 315 -10.73 1.55 8.03
C HIS A 315 -10.03 0.45 7.22
N LYS A 316 -8.86 -0.01 7.69
CA LYS A 316 -8.08 -1.07 7.04
C LYS A 316 -8.89 -2.37 6.94
N ASN A 317 -9.64 -2.75 7.97
CA ASN A 317 -10.47 -3.97 7.97
C ASN A 317 -11.53 -4.05 6.86
N LYS A 318 -11.85 -2.94 6.18
CA LYS A 318 -12.77 -2.93 5.03
C LYS A 318 -12.16 -3.51 3.76
N TYR A 319 -10.83 -3.63 3.68
CA TYR A 319 -10.16 -4.10 2.47
C TYR A 319 -9.69 -5.55 2.59
N PRO A 320 -9.81 -6.36 1.52
CA PRO A 320 -9.47 -7.78 1.56
C PRO A 320 -8.03 -8.10 1.97
N GLN A 321 -7.07 -7.21 1.71
CA GLN A 321 -5.66 -7.39 2.08
C GLN A 321 -5.44 -7.38 3.60
N TYR A 322 -6.32 -6.74 4.36
CA TYR A 322 -6.23 -6.64 5.82
C TYR A 322 -7.10 -7.67 6.56
N LYS A 323 -7.57 -8.71 5.88
CA LYS A 323 -8.46 -9.74 6.44
C LYS A 323 -7.98 -10.31 7.79
N TYR A 324 -6.68 -10.46 7.98
CA TYR A 324 -6.08 -11.06 9.17
C TYR A 324 -5.52 -10.04 10.16
N ARG A 325 -5.79 -8.74 9.99
CA ARG A 325 -5.17 -7.65 10.76
C ARG A 325 -5.31 -7.84 12.26
N GLN A 326 -6.52 -8.11 12.75
CA GLN A 326 -6.80 -8.27 14.19
C GLN A 326 -6.08 -9.49 14.78
N LYS A 327 -6.21 -10.66 14.13
CA LYS A 327 -5.51 -11.89 14.54
C LYS A 327 -3.99 -11.71 14.52
N GLY A 328 -3.45 -10.96 13.56
CA GLY A 328 -2.05 -10.57 13.51
C GLY A 328 -1.61 -9.72 14.71
N ILE A 329 -2.40 -8.71 15.09
CA ILE A 329 -2.15 -7.89 16.28
C ILE A 329 -2.09 -8.75 17.54
N GLU A 330 -3.10 -9.60 17.75
CA GLU A 330 -3.20 -10.45 18.95
C GLU A 330 -2.08 -11.49 19.01
N THR A 331 -1.73 -12.07 17.85
CA THR A 331 -0.63 -13.02 17.74
C THR A 331 0.72 -12.37 18.09
N VAL A 332 1.02 -11.19 17.53
CA VAL A 332 2.27 -10.48 17.84
C VAL A 332 2.30 -10.00 19.29
N LYS A 333 1.17 -9.58 19.86
CA LYS A 333 1.07 -9.25 21.30
C LYS A 333 1.40 -10.46 22.18
N ARG A 334 0.86 -11.63 21.85
CA ARG A 334 1.10 -12.87 22.60
C ARG A 334 2.54 -13.37 22.49
N LEU A 335 3.14 -13.29 21.30
CA LEU A 335 4.47 -13.85 21.03
C LEU A 335 5.62 -12.86 21.31
N GLY A 336 5.35 -11.56 21.19
CA GLY A 336 6.37 -10.51 21.08
C GLY A 336 6.95 -10.38 19.67
N ILE A 337 7.55 -9.22 19.37
CA ILE A 337 8.05 -8.87 18.03
C ILE A 337 9.14 -9.83 17.55
N GLN A 338 10.18 -10.05 18.34
CA GLN A 338 11.34 -10.86 17.91
C GLN A 338 10.95 -12.32 17.61
N LYS A 339 10.12 -12.92 18.47
CA LYS A 339 9.64 -14.29 18.26
C LYS A 339 8.72 -14.40 17.04
N SER A 340 7.84 -13.42 16.83
CA SER A 340 6.96 -13.39 15.65
C SER A 340 7.77 -13.32 14.35
N ILE A 341 8.80 -12.47 14.31
CA ILE A 341 9.72 -12.39 13.17
C ILE A 341 10.47 -13.72 13.00
N ALA A 342 11.03 -14.30 14.06
CA ALA A 342 11.77 -15.56 13.98
C ALA A 342 10.91 -16.70 13.41
N ILE A 343 9.66 -16.84 13.87
CA ILE A 343 8.70 -17.83 13.36
C ILE A 343 8.42 -17.61 11.87
N TYR A 344 8.19 -16.36 11.46
CA TYR A 344 7.88 -16.03 10.07
C TYR A 344 9.07 -16.24 9.13
N LYS A 345 10.29 -15.94 9.60
CA LYS A 345 11.52 -16.14 8.84
C LYS A 345 11.81 -17.61 8.56
N ASP A 346 11.47 -18.48 9.50
CA ASP A 346 11.59 -19.93 9.34
C ASP A 346 10.61 -20.44 8.28
N ASP A 347 9.31 -20.15 8.45
CA ASP A 347 8.27 -20.44 7.46
C ASP A 347 7.06 -19.52 7.70
N PRO A 348 6.64 -18.68 6.72
CA PRO A 348 5.42 -17.88 6.82
C PRO A 348 4.16 -18.67 7.21
N TYR A 349 4.06 -19.95 6.86
CA TYR A 349 2.96 -20.82 7.28
C TYR A 349 2.94 -21.07 8.79
N ASN A 350 4.09 -21.10 9.47
CA ASN A 350 4.14 -21.25 10.92
C ASN A 350 3.46 -20.06 11.63
N PHE A 351 3.55 -18.85 11.06
CA PHE A 351 2.81 -17.71 11.59
C PHE A 351 1.28 -17.85 11.39
N VAL A 352 0.84 -18.49 10.29
CA VAL A 352 -0.57 -18.84 10.09
C VAL A 352 -1.05 -19.80 11.19
N LEU A 353 -0.25 -20.82 11.53
CA LEU A 353 -0.57 -21.74 12.62
C LEU A 353 -0.66 -21.03 13.97
N GLU A 354 0.18 -20.02 14.22
CA GLU A 354 0.09 -19.20 15.44
C GLU A 354 -1.16 -18.31 15.46
N MET A 355 -1.57 -17.76 14.31
CA MET A 355 -2.81 -16.98 14.21
C MET A 355 -4.07 -17.82 14.41
N GLN A 356 -4.04 -19.11 14.04
CA GLN A 356 -5.16 -20.03 14.27
C GLN A 356 -5.41 -20.35 15.75
N LYS A 357 -4.44 -20.08 16.63
CA LYS A 357 -4.57 -20.25 18.09
C LYS A 357 -5.30 -19.08 18.76
N ILE A 358 -5.61 -18.03 18.01
CA ILE A 358 -6.38 -16.88 18.50
C ILE A 358 -7.86 -17.20 18.28
N GLU A 359 -8.59 -17.39 19.38
CA GLU A 359 -10.04 -17.59 19.38
C GLU A 359 -10.76 -16.31 18.89
N GLU A 360 -11.92 -16.47 18.24
CA GLU A 360 -12.72 -15.36 17.70
C GLU A 360 -13.56 -14.63 18.74
#